data_AF-A0A7V8FGB0-F1
#
_entry.id   AF-A0A7V8FGB0-F1
#
_cell.length_a   1.000
_cell.length_b   1.000
_cell.length_c   1.000
_cell.angle_alpha   90.00
_cell.angle_beta   90.00
_cell.angle_gamma   90.00
#
_symmetry.space_group_name_H-M   'P 1'
#
loop_
_entity.id
_entity.type
_entity.pdbx_description
1 polymer ?
#
loop_
_entity_poly.entity_id
_entity_poly.type
_entity_poly.pdbx_seq_one_letter_code
_entity_poly.pdbx_strand_id
1 'polypeptide(L)'
;MNDVGHDIPTSAIPDFPKLLDWNDIMEDEREDALGYARRATLALLTVDASALMKGFAADSGPGLDAAVEIVVTFQQYLQRMKSLADTAQERLTQIRCVLAACGEGEE
;
A
#
# COMPACT_ATOMS: atom_id res chain seq x y z
N MET A 1 40.94 7.80 -4.48
CA MET A 1 39.68 8.07 -3.75
C MET A 1 38.59 8.02 -4.78
N ASN A 2 37.71 7.03 -4.65
CA ASN A 2 36.70 6.69 -5.64
C ASN A 2 35.56 7.72 -5.58
N ASP A 3 35.32 8.40 -6.69
CA ASP A 3 34.11 9.20 -6.88
C ASP A 3 33.18 8.38 -7.77
N VAL A 4 32.33 7.57 -7.12
CA VAL A 4 31.26 6.83 -7.80
C VAL A 4 29.99 7.62 -7.54
N GLY A 5 29.71 8.57 -8.44
CA GLY A 5 28.40 9.19 -8.52
C GLY A 5 27.36 8.08 -8.70
N HIS A 6 26.58 7.83 -7.67
CA HIS A 6 25.36 7.05 -7.81
C HIS A 6 24.35 7.93 -8.54
N ASP A 7 24.42 7.89 -9.87
CA ASP A 7 23.27 8.17 -10.72
C ASP A 7 22.21 7.15 -10.36
N ILE A 8 21.34 7.50 -9.40
CA ILE A 8 20.10 6.77 -9.17
C ILE A 8 19.31 6.99 -10.45
N PRO A 9 19.02 5.95 -11.25
CA PRO A 9 18.16 6.12 -12.39
C PRO A 9 16.83 6.64 -11.84
N THR A 10 16.50 7.88 -12.20
CA THR A 10 15.16 8.43 -12.00
C THR A 10 14.25 7.60 -12.90
N SER A 11 13.91 6.41 -12.42
CA SER A 11 12.83 5.60 -12.94
C SER A 11 11.64 6.54 -12.94
N ALA A 12 11.20 6.91 -14.15
CA ALA A 12 10.10 7.82 -14.39
C ALA A 12 9.00 7.57 -13.37
N ILE A 13 8.93 8.44 -12.35
CA ILE A 13 7.81 8.46 -11.43
C ILE A 13 6.63 8.83 -12.33
N PRO A 14 5.65 7.95 -12.53
CA PRO A 14 4.56 8.27 -13.43
C PRO A 14 3.80 9.46 -12.83
N ASP A 15 3.59 10.49 -13.65
CA ASP A 15 2.82 11.68 -13.26
C ASP A 15 1.33 11.27 -13.17
N PHE A 16 0.95 10.74 -12.01
CA PHE A 16 -0.44 10.46 -11.70
C PHE A 16 -1.09 11.75 -11.17
N PRO A 17 -2.24 12.17 -11.71
CA PRO A 17 -2.96 13.30 -11.15
C PRO A 17 -3.28 13.02 -9.68
N LYS A 18 -3.13 14.04 -8.81
CA LYS A 18 -3.48 13.94 -7.39
C LYS A 18 -4.95 13.51 -7.29
N LEU A 19 -5.16 12.26 -6.93
CA LEU A 19 -6.50 11.67 -6.85
C LEU A 19 -7.33 12.28 -5.72
N LEU A 20 -6.69 12.92 -4.71
CA LEU A 20 -7.29 13.52 -3.51
C LEU A 20 -6.45 14.68 -2.96
N ASP A 21 -7.07 15.59 -2.20
CA ASP A 21 -6.39 16.67 -1.48
C ASP A 21 -5.97 16.27 -0.05
N TRP A 22 -5.14 17.10 0.60
CA TRP A 22 -4.59 16.79 1.93
C TRP A 22 -5.63 16.87 3.06
N ASN A 23 -6.67 17.68 2.92
CA ASN A 23 -7.81 17.69 3.86
C ASN A 23 -8.63 16.42 3.72
N ASP A 24 -8.84 15.90 2.50
CA ASP A 24 -9.53 14.63 2.29
C ASP A 24 -8.79 13.45 2.95
N ILE A 25 -7.46 13.54 3.03
CA ILE A 25 -6.62 12.56 3.73
C ILE A 25 -6.80 12.67 5.25
N MET A 26 -6.90 13.89 5.79
CA MET A 26 -7.07 14.11 7.24
C MET A 26 -8.48 13.78 7.76
N GLU A 27 -9.54 13.94 6.96
CA GLU A 27 -10.88 13.48 7.36
C GLU A 27 -10.95 11.96 7.48
N ASP A 28 -10.23 11.27 6.60
CA ASP A 28 -10.10 9.82 6.60
C ASP A 28 -9.44 9.29 7.88
N GLU A 29 -8.47 10.00 8.46
CA GLU A 29 -7.88 9.59 9.75
C GLU A 29 -8.94 9.46 10.85
N ARG A 30 -10.01 10.28 10.78
CA ARG A 30 -11.08 10.32 11.76
C ARG A 30 -12.20 9.32 11.50
N GLU A 31 -12.45 8.97 10.24
CA GLU A 31 -13.59 8.13 9.82
C GLU A 31 -13.19 6.73 9.33
N ASP A 32 -12.00 6.58 8.75
CA ASP A 32 -11.45 5.33 8.22
C ASP A 32 -9.91 5.32 8.33
N ALA A 33 -9.41 4.93 9.52
CA ALA A 33 -7.98 4.83 9.78
C ALA A 33 -7.23 3.97 8.76
N LEU A 34 -7.90 3.02 8.09
CA LEU A 34 -7.31 2.20 7.06
C LEU A 34 -7.27 2.92 5.70
N GLY A 35 -8.33 3.64 5.35
CA GLY A 35 -8.41 4.56 4.21
C GLY A 35 -7.31 5.62 4.26
N TYR A 36 -7.12 6.21 5.44
CA TYR A 36 -6.00 7.10 5.75
C TYR A 36 -4.66 6.42 5.51
N ALA A 37 -4.44 5.23 6.10
CA ALA A 37 -3.17 4.53 5.97
C ALA A 37 -2.85 4.17 4.51
N ARG A 38 -3.86 3.80 3.72
CA ARG A 38 -3.73 3.56 2.28
C ARG A 38 -3.32 4.84 1.54
N ARG A 39 -4.04 5.95 1.72
CA ARG A 39 -3.78 7.21 1.02
C ARG A 39 -2.44 7.81 1.41
N ALA A 40 -2.10 7.80 2.69
CA ALA A 40 -0.81 8.24 3.21
C ALA A 40 0.34 7.43 2.61
N THR A 41 0.21 6.09 2.57
CA THR A 41 1.21 5.23 1.93
C THR A 41 1.37 5.55 0.44
N LEU A 42 0.27 5.79 -0.28
CA LEU A 42 0.32 6.17 -1.70
C LEU A 42 0.94 7.56 -1.93
N ALA A 43 0.65 8.52 -1.05
CA ALA A 43 1.25 9.85 -1.09
C ALA A 43 2.78 9.78 -0.90
N LEU A 44 3.26 8.96 0.03
CA LEU A 44 4.71 8.74 0.23
C LEU A 44 5.42 8.18 -1.01
N LEU A 45 4.73 7.42 -1.86
CA LEU A 45 5.30 6.85 -3.08
C LEU A 45 5.31 7.82 -4.27
N THR A 46 4.52 8.89 -4.22
CA THR A 46 4.30 9.80 -5.35
C THR A 46 4.85 11.20 -5.10
N VAL A 47 5.06 11.60 -3.85
CA VAL A 47 5.68 12.88 -3.51
C VAL A 47 7.19 12.79 -3.67
N ASP A 48 7.78 13.82 -4.30
CA ASP A 48 9.23 13.92 -4.48
C ASP A 48 9.99 13.88 -3.15
N ALA A 49 11.13 13.19 -3.12
CA ALA A 49 11.96 13.05 -1.92
C ALA A 49 12.37 14.40 -1.30
N SER A 50 12.60 15.44 -2.12
CA SER A 50 12.92 16.79 -1.63
C SER A 50 11.74 17.47 -0.92
N ALA A 51 10.51 17.22 -1.38
CA ALA A 51 9.29 17.70 -0.76
C ALA A 51 8.98 16.93 0.53
N LEU A 52 9.21 15.62 0.56
CA LEU A 52 9.13 14.80 1.78
C LEU A 52 10.13 15.26 2.84
N MET A 53 11.41 15.43 2.47
CA MET A 53 12.43 15.92 3.39
C MET A 53 12.09 17.30 3.95
N LYS A 54 11.55 18.21 3.13
CA LYS A 54 11.12 19.53 3.59
C LYS A 54 9.92 19.45 4.54
N GLY A 55 8.97 18.56 4.27
CA GLY A 55 7.81 18.31 5.13
C GLY A 55 8.22 17.77 6.50
N PHE A 56 9.06 16.74 6.53
CA PHE A 56 9.53 16.14 7.79
C PHE A 56 10.59 16.98 8.51
N ALA A 57 11.38 17.80 7.82
CA ALA A 57 12.35 18.70 8.46
C ALA A 57 11.68 19.77 9.35
N ALA A 58 10.40 20.07 9.12
CA ALA A 58 9.62 20.97 9.97
C ALA A 58 9.11 20.30 11.26
N ASP A 59 9.10 18.96 11.34
CA ASP A 59 8.50 18.19 12.43
C ASP A 59 9.30 16.89 12.69
N SER A 60 10.61 17.05 12.86
CA SER A 60 11.66 16.06 12.56
C SER A 60 11.83 14.90 13.54
N GLY A 61 10.74 14.39 14.10
CA GLY A 61 10.73 13.14 14.87
C GLY A 61 9.32 12.56 14.94
N PRO A 62 8.39 13.23 15.66
CA PRO A 62 7.04 12.71 15.87
C PRO A 62 6.27 12.49 14.56
N GLY A 63 6.41 13.38 13.57
CA GLY A 63 5.73 13.23 12.28
C GLY A 63 6.27 12.08 11.43
N LEU A 64 7.57 11.80 11.51
CA LEU A 64 8.18 10.69 10.79
C LEU A 64 7.83 9.34 11.43
N ASP A 65 7.88 9.26 12.76
CA ASP A 65 7.50 8.07 13.50
C ASP A 65 6.02 7.71 13.24
N ALA A 66 5.13 8.72 13.27
CA ALA A 66 3.73 8.53 12.90
C ALA A 66 3.56 8.02 11.46
N ALA A 67 4.29 8.58 10.50
CA ALA A 67 4.25 8.11 9.11
C ALA A 67 4.72 6.65 8.97
N VAL A 68 5.75 6.25 9.72
CA VAL A 68 6.22 4.86 9.77
C VAL A 68 5.14 3.94 10.35
N GLU A 69 4.52 4.30 11.48
CA GLU A 69 3.46 3.50 12.10
C GLU A 69 2.25 3.30 11.17
N ILE A 70 1.87 4.35 10.45
CA ILE A 70 0.78 4.31 9.46
C ILE A 70 1.11 3.32 8.34
N VAL A 71 2.34 3.35 7.80
CA VAL A 71 2.78 2.42 6.74
C VAL A 71 2.82 0.98 7.26
N VAL A 72 3.33 0.75 8.47
CA VAL A 72 3.36 -0.58 9.10
C VAL A 72 1.95 -1.14 9.26
N THR A 73 1.01 -0.30 9.70
CA THR A 73 -0.41 -0.68 9.84
C THR A 73 -1.01 -1.12 8.51
N PHE A 74 -0.74 -0.37 7.44
CA PHE A 74 -1.21 -0.74 6.11
C PHE A 74 -0.57 -2.03 5.59
N GLN A 75 0.73 -2.25 5.83
CA GLN A 75 1.40 -3.50 5.46
C GLN A 75 0.78 -4.72 6.14
N GLN A 76 0.52 -4.64 7.45
CA GLN A 76 -0.14 -5.73 8.20
C GLN A 76 -1.53 -6.01 7.65
N TYR A 77 -2.29 -4.96 7.31
CA TYR A 77 -3.60 -5.12 6.68
C TYR A 77 -3.50 -5.84 5.33
N LEU A 78 -2.57 -5.45 4.46
CA LEU A 78 -2.37 -6.08 3.16
C LEU A 78 -1.99 -7.56 3.30
N GLN A 79 -1.14 -7.91 4.26
CA GLN A 79 -0.78 -9.30 4.55
C GLN A 79 -2.02 -10.12 4.97
N ARG A 80 -2.87 -9.55 5.82
CA ARG A 80 -4.12 -10.21 6.25
C ARG A 80 -5.07 -10.41 5.07
N MET A 81 -5.25 -9.39 4.23
CA MET A 81 -6.10 -9.49 3.04
C MET A 81 -5.59 -10.54 2.05
N LYS A 82 -4.27 -10.63 1.85
CA LYS A 82 -3.65 -11.67 1.04
C LYS A 82 -3.98 -13.06 1.59
N SER A 83 -3.79 -13.29 2.89
CA SER A 83 -4.09 -14.59 3.52
C SER A 83 -5.57 -15.00 3.37
N LEU A 84 -6.49 -14.04 3.51
CA LEU A 84 -7.91 -14.28 3.29
C LEU A 84 -8.23 -14.64 1.83
N ALA A 85 -7.62 -13.91 0.88
CA ALA A 85 -7.77 -14.18 -0.55
C ALA A 85 -7.23 -15.56 -0.93
N ASP A 86 -6.06 -15.94 -0.41
CA ASP A 86 -5.45 -17.27 -0.61
C ASP A 86 -6.38 -18.37 -0.08
N THR A 87 -6.94 -18.20 1.12
CA THR A 87 -7.92 -19.15 1.71
C THR A 87 -9.18 -19.27 0.86
N ALA A 88 -9.70 -18.16 0.33
CA ALA A 88 -10.86 -18.17 -0.55
C ALA A 88 -10.57 -18.91 -1.87
N GLN A 89 -9.38 -18.71 -2.43
CA GLN A 89 -8.93 -19.40 -3.64
C GLN A 89 -8.81 -20.92 -3.44
N GLU A 90 -8.30 -21.36 -2.29
CA GLU A 90 -8.25 -22.79 -1.94
C GLU A 90 -9.64 -23.40 -1.88
N ARG A 91 -10.59 -22.72 -1.23
CA ARG A 91 -11.99 -23.17 -1.16
C ARG A 91 -12.63 -23.27 -2.55
N LEU A 92 -12.43 -22.26 -3.41
CA LEU A 92 -12.92 -22.30 -4.79
C LEU A 92 -12.32 -23.47 -5.57
N THR A 93 -11.05 -23.79 -5.34
CA THR A 93 -10.38 -24.95 -5.95
C THR A 93 -11.00 -26.26 -5.49
N GLN A 94 -11.27 -26.41 -4.19
CA GLN A 94 -11.95 -27.58 -3.64
C GLN A 94 -13.35 -27.77 -4.22
N ILE A 95 -14.14 -26.70 -4.28
CA ILE A 95 -15.49 -26.71 -4.87
C ILE A 95 -15.41 -27.17 -6.33
N ARG A 96 -14.46 -26.64 -7.10
CA ARG A 96 -14.25 -27.05 -8.50
C ARG A 96 -13.93 -28.54 -8.62
N CYS A 97 -13.10 -29.10 -7.73
CA CYS A 97 -12.80 -30.53 -7.73
C CYS A 97 -14.02 -31.39 -7.42
N VAL A 98 -14.83 -30.99 -6.44
CA VAL A 98 -16.08 -31.70 -6.08
C VAL A 98 -17.08 -31.67 -7.23
N LEU A 99 -17.25 -30.52 -7.88
CA LEU A 99 -18.14 -30.38 -9.04
C LEU A 99 -17.69 -31.24 -10.22
N ALA A 100 -16.37 -31.30 -10.50
CA ALA A 100 -15.83 -32.17 -11.53
C ALA A 100 -16.10 -33.65 -11.23
N ALA A 101 -15.85 -34.10 -10.00
CA ALA A 101 -16.09 -35.48 -9.59
C ALA A 101 -17.58 -35.88 -9.58
N CYS A 102 -18.48 -34.91 -9.39
CA CYS A 102 -19.92 -35.14 -9.44
C CYS A 102 -20.46 -35.22 -10.88
N GLY A 103 -19.82 -34.53 -11.83
CA GLY A 103 -20.17 -34.58 -13.26
C GLY A 103 -19.69 -35.83 -13.99
N GLU A 104 -18.68 -36.53 -13.46
CA GLU A 104 -18.20 -37.82 -13.98
C GLU A 104 -19.11 -39.02 -13.63
N GLY A 105 -20.17 -38.79 -12.83
CA GLY A 105 -21.15 -39.82 -12.45
C GLY A 105 -22.45 -39.82 -13.27
N GLU A 106 -22.56 -38.95 -14.28
CA GLU A 106 -23.76 -38.79 -15.13
C GLU A 106 -23.56 -39.26 -16.59
N GLU A 107 -22.47 -39.99 -16.91
CA GLU A 107 -22.29 -40.69 -18.20
C GLU A 107 -22.83 -42.12 -18.21
#